data_AF-A0A0C4F3J5-F1
#
_entry.id   AF-A0A0C4F3J5-F1
#
_cell.length_a   1.000
_cell.length_b   1.000
_cell.length_c   1.000
_cell.angle_alpha   90.00
_cell.angle_beta   90.00
_cell.angle_gamma   90.00
#
_symmetry.space_group_name_H-M   'P 1'
#
loop_
_entity.id
_entity.type
_entity.pdbx_description
1 polymer ?
#
loop_
_entity_poly.entity_id
_entity_poly.type
_entity_poly.pdbx_seq_one_letter_code
_entity_poly.pdbx_strand_id
1 'polypeptide(L)'
;MAPSETRRMMLVKNVFSRSISNVSKPVNAQTLAEAFPYATPQMLDTLAEQTKTLFSHYANGRWTEFADAAAFEELCNRFDLLEREAIQRIHAGDQPVTITRDPKLSIPPLLLHTLANLETLYQAANARQLQTNENLQTQIRKQLDEIERLEADIRGRLGQIQSTADEWKKPQRP
;
A
#
# COMPACT_ATOMS: atom_id res chain seq x y z
N MET A 1 -17.34 25.72 -12.71
CA MET A 1 -18.57 25.00 -12.32
C MET A 1 -18.52 24.78 -10.82
N ALA A 2 -19.55 25.23 -10.09
CA ALA A 2 -19.59 25.18 -8.63
C ALA A 2 -19.43 23.74 -8.11
N PRO A 3 -18.78 23.52 -6.97
CA PRO A 3 -18.61 22.19 -6.40
C PRO A 3 -20.00 21.67 -6.07
N SER A 4 -20.39 20.56 -6.69
CA SER A 4 -21.61 19.86 -6.32
C SER A 4 -21.44 19.44 -4.86
N GLU A 5 -22.07 20.14 -3.92
CA GLU A 5 -22.32 19.61 -2.58
C GLU A 5 -22.81 18.16 -2.75
N THR A 6 -22.11 17.27 -2.07
CA THR A 6 -21.95 15.85 -2.35
C THR A 6 -23.29 15.17 -2.59
N ARG A 7 -23.61 14.81 -3.84
CA ARG A 7 -24.90 14.20 -4.22
C ARG A 7 -25.23 12.99 -3.34
N ARG A 8 -24.22 12.17 -3.02
CA ARG A 8 -24.36 11.00 -2.15
C ARG A 8 -24.68 11.37 -0.69
N MET A 9 -24.06 12.40 -0.13
CA MET A 9 -24.36 12.88 1.22
C MET A 9 -25.83 13.30 1.34
N MET A 10 -26.30 14.12 0.40
CA MET A 10 -27.69 14.58 0.41
C MET A 10 -28.68 13.42 0.29
N LEU A 11 -28.39 12.42 -0.56
CA LEU A 11 -29.21 11.23 -0.69
C LEU A 11 -29.27 10.41 0.60
N VAL A 12 -28.14 10.19 1.26
CA VAL A 12 -28.10 9.44 2.53
C VAL A 12 -28.86 10.20 3.62
N LYS A 13 -28.67 11.52 3.73
CA LYS A 13 -29.41 12.38 4.66
C LYS A 13 -30.91 12.28 4.43
N ASN A 14 -31.36 12.33 3.16
CA ASN A 14 -32.77 12.20 2.81
C ASN A 14 -33.35 10.83 3.19
N VAL A 15 -32.61 9.75 2.97
CA VAL A 15 -33.03 8.39 3.39
C VAL A 15 -33.14 8.32 4.91
N PHE A 16 -32.15 8.85 5.63
CA PHE A 16 -32.15 8.85 7.09
C PHE A 16 -33.34 9.64 7.67
N SER A 17 -33.60 10.85 7.17
CA SER A 17 -34.76 11.65 7.58
C SER A 17 -36.09 10.91 7.32
N ARG A 18 -36.23 10.25 6.16
CA ARG A 18 -37.42 9.42 5.87
C ARG A 18 -37.57 8.25 6.85
N SER A 19 -36.46 7.61 7.22
CA SER A 19 -36.46 6.52 8.20
C SER A 19 -36.94 7.00 9.58
N ILE A 20 -36.45 8.16 10.05
CA ILE A 20 -36.93 8.77 11.31
C ILE A 20 -38.45 9.00 11.25
N SER A 21 -38.94 9.61 10.16
CA SER A 21 -40.37 9.84 9.99
C SER A 21 -41.18 8.54 9.94
N ASN A 22 -40.66 7.49 9.31
CA ASN A 22 -41.36 6.20 9.23
C ASN A 22 -41.45 5.46 10.56
N VAL A 23 -40.40 5.53 11.40
CA VAL A 23 -40.41 4.95 12.75
C VAL A 23 -41.35 5.70 13.69
N SER A 24 -41.51 7.01 13.48
CA SER A 24 -42.36 7.87 14.31
C SER A 24 -43.83 7.92 13.87
N LYS A 25 -44.16 7.52 12.64
CA LYS A 25 -45.54 7.40 12.13
C LYS A 25 -46.52 6.63 13.03
N PRO A 26 -46.19 5.42 13.54
CA PRO A 26 -47.12 4.67 14.36
C PRO A 26 -47.38 5.32 15.72
N VAL A 27 -46.55 6.27 16.18
CA VAL A 27 -46.80 6.98 17.44
C VAL A 27 -47.95 7.97 17.23
N ASN A 28 -49.14 7.64 17.70
CA ASN A 28 -50.30 8.53 17.67
C ASN A 28 -51.20 8.31 18.90
N ALA A 29 -52.18 9.20 19.11
CA ALA A 29 -53.04 9.12 20.28
C ALA A 29 -53.78 7.77 20.38
N GLN A 30 -54.18 7.17 19.25
CA GLN A 30 -54.88 5.88 19.23
C GLN A 30 -53.97 4.73 19.71
N THR A 31 -52.73 4.66 19.24
CA THR A 31 -51.78 3.65 19.72
C THR A 31 -51.35 3.87 21.16
N LEU A 32 -51.33 5.13 21.62
CA LEU A 32 -50.98 5.45 23.01
C LEU A 32 -52.13 5.22 23.97
N ALA A 33 -53.38 5.30 23.52
CA ALA A 33 -54.56 5.04 24.34
C ALA A 33 -54.57 3.61 24.91
N GLU A 34 -54.02 2.64 24.19
CA GLU A 34 -53.86 1.25 24.66
C GLU A 34 -52.97 1.17 25.92
N ALA A 35 -51.93 2.01 25.99
CA ALA A 35 -51.01 2.06 27.12
C ALA A 35 -51.48 3.01 28.24
N PHE A 36 -52.35 3.98 27.93
CA PHE A 36 -52.80 5.03 28.84
C PHE A 36 -54.34 5.15 28.86
N PRO A 37 -55.05 4.16 29.43
CA PRO A 37 -56.51 4.04 29.33
C PRO A 37 -57.31 5.16 30.02
N TYR A 38 -56.68 5.90 30.95
CA TYR A 38 -57.32 6.99 31.71
C TYR A 38 -56.92 8.39 31.22
N ALA A 39 -56.05 8.49 30.20
CA ALA A 39 -55.62 9.77 29.66
C ALA A 39 -56.68 10.38 28.75
N THR A 40 -56.80 11.70 28.76
CA THR A 40 -57.70 12.40 27.83
C THR A 40 -57.10 12.41 26.41
N PRO A 41 -57.93 12.49 25.35
CA PRO A 41 -57.43 12.56 23.97
C PRO A 41 -56.41 13.67 23.74
N GLN A 42 -56.64 14.86 24.30
CA GLN A 42 -55.71 16.01 24.20
C GLN A 42 -54.35 15.74 24.83
N MET A 43 -54.30 15.01 25.96
CA MET A 43 -53.05 14.61 26.59
C MET A 43 -52.30 13.60 25.72
N LEU A 44 -53.02 12.65 25.10
CA LEU A 44 -52.44 11.65 24.21
C LEU A 44 -51.89 12.25 22.91
N ASP A 45 -52.59 13.22 22.32
CA ASP A 45 -52.10 13.97 21.15
C ASP A 45 -50.83 14.75 21.48
N THR A 46 -50.82 15.44 22.62
CA THR A 46 -49.65 16.19 23.10
C THR A 46 -48.46 15.25 23.35
N LEU A 47 -48.72 14.10 24.00
CA LEU A 47 -47.69 13.10 24.28
C LEU A 47 -47.13 12.48 23.00
N ALA A 48 -47.98 12.19 22.01
CA ALA A 48 -47.55 11.68 20.72
C ALA A 48 -46.63 12.68 20.01
N GLU A 49 -47.02 13.95 19.96
CA GLU A 49 -46.25 14.99 19.27
C GLU A 49 -44.90 15.26 19.96
N GLN A 50 -44.90 15.34 21.29
CA GLN A 50 -43.67 15.49 22.07
C GLN A 50 -42.73 14.31 21.87
N THR A 51 -43.26 13.08 21.83
CA THR A 51 -42.48 11.86 21.61
C THR A 51 -41.83 11.85 20.23
N LYS A 52 -42.59 12.21 19.18
CA LYS A 52 -42.06 12.34 17.81
C LYS A 52 -40.95 13.39 17.73
N THR A 53 -41.17 14.53 18.37
CA THR A 53 -40.21 15.64 18.40
C THR A 53 -38.92 15.23 19.09
N LEU A 54 -39.02 14.63 20.30
CA LEU A 54 -37.88 14.17 21.07
C LEU A 54 -37.08 13.11 20.31
N PHE A 55 -37.77 12.10 19.75
CA PHE A 55 -37.14 11.04 18.98
C PHE A 55 -36.40 11.60 17.76
N SER A 56 -37.06 12.49 17.01
CA SER A 56 -36.46 13.10 15.82
C SER A 56 -35.24 13.95 16.18
N HIS A 57 -35.33 14.75 17.24
CA HIS A 57 -34.20 15.56 17.71
C HIS A 57 -33.01 14.68 18.12
N TYR A 58 -33.26 13.66 18.95
CA TYR A 58 -32.23 12.73 19.40
C TYR A 58 -31.57 11.99 18.24
N ALA A 59 -32.37 11.42 17.33
CA ALA A 59 -31.86 10.67 16.18
C ALA A 59 -31.00 11.55 15.24
N ASN A 60 -31.42 12.80 14.98
CA ASN A 60 -30.63 13.73 14.17
C ASN A 60 -29.35 14.17 14.88
N GLY A 61 -29.39 14.41 16.20
CA GLY A 61 -28.20 14.74 16.99
C GLY A 61 -27.17 13.62 16.95
N ARG A 62 -27.59 12.38 17.23
CA ARG A 62 -26.71 11.19 17.18
C ARG A 62 -26.13 10.92 15.79
N TRP A 63 -26.93 11.15 14.74
CA TRP A 63 -26.44 11.05 13.37
C TRP A 63 -25.34 12.06 13.08
N THR A 64 -25.51 13.31 13.51
CA THR A 64 -24.52 14.36 13.30
C THR A 64 -23.20 14.03 14.00
N GLU A 65 -23.26 13.62 15.27
CA GLU A 65 -22.08 13.17 16.03
C GLU A 65 -21.36 12.00 15.34
N PHE A 66 -22.11 11.01 14.85
CA PHE A 66 -21.54 9.87 14.14
C PHE A 66 -20.92 10.27 12.80
N ALA A 67 -21.63 11.09 12.01
CA ALA A 67 -21.18 11.53 10.70
C ALA A 67 -19.87 12.32 10.79
N ASP A 68 -19.74 13.16 11.81
CA ASP A 68 -18.51 13.92 12.08
C ASP A 68 -17.37 12.99 12.53
N ALA A 69 -17.62 12.11 13.51
CA ALA A 69 -16.62 11.18 14.01
C ALA A 69 -16.08 10.21 12.95
N ALA A 70 -16.92 9.83 12.00
CA ALA A 70 -16.57 8.91 10.90
C ALA A 70 -16.03 9.64 9.65
N ALA A 71 -15.89 10.97 9.67
CA ALA A 71 -15.59 11.78 8.48
C ALA A 71 -16.48 11.41 7.28
N PHE A 72 -17.77 11.21 7.54
CA PHE A 72 -18.71 10.62 6.59
C PHE A 72 -18.86 11.44 5.29
N GLU A 73 -18.75 12.76 5.39
CA GLU A 73 -18.75 13.66 4.24
C GLU A 73 -17.55 13.43 3.33
N GLU A 74 -16.36 13.33 3.92
CA GLU A 74 -15.14 13.04 3.18
C GLU A 74 -15.22 11.68 2.48
N LEU A 75 -15.78 10.66 3.15
CA LEU A 75 -16.04 9.36 2.54
C LEU A 75 -16.99 9.49 1.34
N CYS A 76 -18.12 10.19 1.49
CA CYS A 76 -19.07 10.39 0.39
C CYS A 76 -18.42 11.10 -0.81
N ASN A 77 -17.60 12.13 -0.54
CA ASN A 77 -16.83 12.86 -1.54
C ASN A 77 -15.83 11.94 -2.26
N ARG A 78 -15.13 11.09 -1.50
CA ARG A 78 -14.17 10.13 -2.05
C ARG A 78 -14.85 9.11 -2.96
N PHE A 79 -16.00 8.60 -2.57
CA PHE A 79 -16.78 7.70 -3.41
C PHE A 79 -17.27 8.39 -4.69
N ASP A 80 -17.76 9.63 -4.61
CA ASP A 80 -18.21 10.39 -5.79
C ASP A 80 -17.06 10.62 -6.78
N LEU A 81 -15.86 10.89 -6.28
CA LEU A 81 -14.65 11.04 -7.10
C LEU A 81 -14.28 9.72 -7.78
N LEU A 82 -14.15 8.65 -7.00
CA LEU A 82 -13.76 7.33 -7.51
C LEU A 82 -14.75 6.78 -8.53
N GLU A 83 -16.04 7.00 -8.33
CA GLU A 83 -17.08 6.62 -9.28
C GLU A 83 -16.94 7.38 -10.60
N ARG A 84 -16.71 8.71 -10.55
CA ARG A 84 -16.47 9.51 -11.76
C ARG A 84 -15.23 9.03 -12.51
N GLU A 85 -14.12 8.80 -11.80
CA GLU A 85 -12.89 8.29 -12.40
C GLU A 85 -13.09 6.92 -13.03
N ALA A 86 -13.78 6.00 -12.34
CA ALA A 86 -14.07 4.67 -12.86
C ALA A 86 -14.93 4.73 -14.13
N ILE A 87 -15.98 5.57 -14.13
CA ILE A 87 -16.82 5.80 -15.32
C ILE A 87 -15.99 6.35 -16.48
N GLN A 88 -15.07 7.29 -16.24
CA GLN A 88 -14.20 7.83 -17.27
C GLN A 88 -13.27 6.76 -17.86
N ARG A 89 -12.66 5.93 -17.01
CA ARG A 89 -11.80 4.82 -17.44
C ARG A 89 -12.56 3.79 -18.28
N ILE A 90 -13.77 3.43 -17.87
CA ILE A 90 -14.63 2.51 -18.63
C ILE A 90 -14.97 3.11 -20.01
N HIS A 91 -15.30 4.40 -20.09
CA HIS A 91 -15.53 5.06 -21.39
C HIS A 91 -14.27 5.15 -22.25
N ALA A 92 -13.09 5.21 -21.64
CA ALA A 92 -11.80 5.16 -22.33
C ALA A 92 -11.42 3.74 -22.83
N GLY A 93 -12.22 2.71 -22.50
CA GLY A 93 -12.01 1.33 -22.92
C GLY A 93 -11.26 0.47 -21.90
N ASP A 94 -10.94 1.00 -20.71
CA ASP A 94 -10.34 0.19 -19.63
C ASP A 94 -11.36 -0.83 -19.12
N GLN A 95 -10.96 -2.09 -19.01
CA GLN A 95 -11.81 -3.10 -18.39
C GLN A 95 -11.84 -2.93 -16.85
N PRO A 96 -13.00 -3.13 -16.20
CA PRO A 96 -13.09 -3.11 -14.76
C PRO A 96 -12.15 -4.17 -14.16
N VAL A 97 -11.29 -3.75 -13.23
CA VAL A 97 -10.40 -4.69 -12.55
C VAL A 97 -11.25 -5.59 -11.65
N THR A 98 -11.24 -6.89 -11.92
CA THR A 98 -11.91 -7.87 -11.05
C THR A 98 -11.20 -7.86 -9.70
N ILE A 99 -11.91 -7.43 -8.65
CA ILE A 99 -11.40 -7.49 -7.28
C ILE A 99 -11.22 -8.96 -6.93
N THR A 100 -9.97 -9.41 -6.92
CA THR A 100 -9.58 -10.75 -6.52
C THR A 100 -9.08 -10.74 -5.09
N ARG A 101 -9.39 -11.81 -4.35
CA ARG A 101 -8.84 -12.04 -3.01
C ARG A 101 -7.38 -12.49 -3.04
N ASP A 102 -6.81 -12.69 -4.24
CA ASP A 102 -5.40 -13.01 -4.40
C ASP A 102 -4.54 -11.76 -4.13
N PRO A 103 -3.77 -11.74 -3.03
CA PRO A 103 -2.96 -10.58 -2.66
C PRO A 103 -1.89 -10.24 -3.70
N LYS A 104 -1.49 -11.18 -4.58
CA LYS A 104 -0.51 -10.93 -5.66
C LYS A 104 -1.09 -10.13 -6.83
N LEU A 105 -2.39 -10.25 -7.07
CA LEU A 105 -3.12 -9.52 -8.11
C LEU A 105 -3.81 -8.25 -7.55
N SER A 106 -3.90 -8.14 -6.22
CA SER A 106 -4.38 -6.97 -5.48
C SER A 106 -3.31 -5.89 -5.28
N ILE A 107 -2.08 -6.08 -5.75
CA ILE A 107 -0.99 -5.11 -5.52
C ILE A 107 -1.28 -3.84 -6.34
N PRO A 108 -1.42 -2.67 -5.70
CA PRO A 108 -1.59 -1.40 -6.39
C PRO A 108 -0.54 -1.21 -7.51
N PRO A 109 -0.92 -0.73 -8.71
CA PRO A 109 0.00 -0.58 -9.85
C PRO A 109 1.29 0.18 -9.54
N LEU A 110 1.23 1.18 -8.65
CA LEU A 110 2.40 1.93 -8.16
C LEU A 110 3.41 1.04 -7.41
N LEU A 111 2.93 0.09 -6.61
CA LEU A 111 3.79 -0.86 -5.90
C LEU A 111 4.39 -1.88 -6.87
N LEU A 112 3.63 -2.34 -7.87
CA LEU A 112 4.16 -3.20 -8.94
C LEU A 112 5.27 -2.51 -9.73
N HIS A 113 5.07 -1.24 -10.11
CA HIS A 113 6.09 -0.47 -10.80
C HIS A 113 7.36 -0.29 -9.95
N THR A 114 7.19 -0.06 -8.64
CA THR A 114 8.32 0.10 -7.73
C THR A 114 9.10 -1.22 -7.58
N LEU A 115 8.38 -2.35 -7.47
CA LEU A 115 8.99 -3.67 -7.41
C LEU A 115 9.74 -4.04 -8.70
N ALA A 116 9.15 -3.77 -9.87
CA ALA A 116 9.79 -4.01 -11.15
C ALA A 116 11.07 -3.18 -11.35
N ASN A 117 11.05 -1.91 -10.90
CA ASN A 117 12.23 -1.05 -10.91
C ASN A 117 13.34 -1.60 -10.00
N LEU A 118 12.99 -2.01 -8.78
CA LEU A 118 13.94 -2.59 -7.83
C LEU A 118 14.55 -3.89 -8.36
N GLU A 119 13.73 -4.74 -8.97
CA GLU A 119 14.19 -5.98 -9.60
C GLU A 119 15.17 -5.70 -10.74
N THR A 120 14.86 -4.74 -11.61
CA THR A 120 15.74 -4.32 -12.71
C THR A 120 17.07 -3.77 -12.19
N LEU A 121 17.04 -2.92 -11.15
CA LEU A 121 18.24 -2.37 -10.52
C LEU A 121 19.10 -3.48 -9.90
N TYR A 122 18.47 -4.44 -9.23
CA TYR A 122 19.16 -5.57 -8.62
C TYR A 122 19.83 -6.45 -9.68
N GLN A 123 19.12 -6.78 -10.76
CA GLN A 123 19.67 -7.56 -11.86
C GLN A 123 20.88 -6.85 -12.51
N ALA A 124 20.77 -5.54 -12.74
CA ALA A 124 21.86 -4.75 -13.29
C ALA A 124 23.08 -4.68 -12.36
N ALA A 125 22.87 -4.51 -11.06
CA ALA A 125 23.94 -4.52 -10.06
C ALA A 125 24.64 -5.88 -9.99
N ASN A 126 23.86 -6.97 -10.00
CA ASN A 126 24.38 -8.33 -9.97
C ASN A 126 25.21 -8.65 -11.23
N ALA A 127 24.74 -8.25 -12.41
CA ALA A 127 25.48 -8.42 -13.66
C ALA A 127 26.84 -7.68 -13.63
N ARG A 128 26.86 -6.44 -13.12
CA ARG A 128 28.12 -5.69 -12.94
C ARG A 128 29.06 -6.36 -11.94
N GLN A 129 28.52 -6.90 -10.85
CA GLN A 129 29.31 -7.62 -9.84
C GLN A 129 29.96 -8.87 -10.44
N LEU A 130 29.21 -9.66 -11.21
CA LEU A 130 29.71 -10.84 -11.91
C LEU A 130 30.85 -10.47 -12.87
N GLN A 131 30.66 -9.46 -13.71
CA GLN A 131 31.70 -8.98 -14.62
C GLN A 131 32.95 -8.49 -13.89
N THR A 132 32.77 -7.78 -12.77
CA THR A 132 33.88 -7.31 -11.93
C THR A 132 34.65 -8.49 -11.34
N ASN A 133 33.96 -9.51 -10.85
CA ASN A 133 34.56 -10.72 -10.30
C ASN A 133 35.35 -11.50 -11.37
N GLU A 134 34.82 -11.64 -12.58
CA GLU A 134 35.53 -12.28 -13.70
C GLU A 134 36.80 -11.53 -14.07
N ASN A 135 36.74 -10.20 -14.12
CA ASN A 135 37.91 -9.36 -14.38
C ASN A 135 38.98 -9.50 -13.29
N LEU A 136 38.57 -9.50 -12.02
CA LEU A 136 39.47 -9.70 -10.89
C LEU A 136 40.11 -11.10 -10.90
N GLN A 137 39.34 -12.15 -11.19
CA GLN A 137 39.88 -13.50 -11.34
C GLN A 137 40.93 -13.58 -12.45
N THR A 138 40.67 -12.90 -13.57
CA THR A 138 41.62 -12.83 -14.68
C THR A 138 42.91 -12.11 -14.28
N GLN A 139 42.81 -11.00 -13.52
CA GLN A 139 43.98 -10.28 -13.01
C GLN A 139 44.78 -11.11 -12.00
N ILE A 140 44.10 -11.80 -11.07
CA ILE A 140 44.73 -12.67 -10.08
C ILE A 140 45.51 -13.79 -10.78
N ARG A 141 44.91 -14.43 -11.79
CA ARG A 141 45.59 -15.49 -12.55
C ARG A 141 46.85 -14.97 -13.25
N LYS A 142 46.79 -13.79 -13.88
CA LYS A 142 47.99 -13.16 -14.47
C LYS A 142 49.09 -12.88 -13.44
N GLN A 143 48.71 -12.44 -12.23
CA GLN A 143 49.68 -12.19 -11.17
C GLN A 143 50.31 -13.50 -10.65
N LEU A 144 49.52 -14.58 -10.54
CA LEU A 144 50.04 -15.89 -10.16
C LEU A 144 51.03 -16.43 -11.20
N ASP A 145 50.71 -16.33 -12.49
CA ASP A 145 51.60 -16.77 -13.57
C ASP A 145 52.93 -15.99 -13.53
N GLU A 146 52.89 -14.68 -13.25
CA GLU A 146 54.09 -13.86 -13.13
C GLU A 146 54.91 -14.21 -11.87
N ILE A 147 54.26 -14.52 -10.75
CA ILE A 147 54.93 -15.00 -9.54
C ILE A 147 55.66 -16.32 -9.83
N GLU A 148 55.00 -17.28 -10.49
CA GLU A 148 55.62 -18.55 -10.86
C GLU A 148 56.84 -18.35 -11.77
N ARG A 149 56.74 -17.44 -12.74
CA ARG A 149 57.86 -17.07 -13.63
C ARG A 149 59.04 -16.49 -12.84
N LEU A 150 58.77 -15.56 -11.93
CA LEU A 150 59.80 -14.92 -11.10
C LEU A 150 60.44 -15.93 -10.14
N GLU A 151 59.67 -16.83 -9.54
CA GLU A 151 60.21 -17.91 -8.71
C GLU A 151 61.15 -18.83 -9.50
N ALA A 152 60.79 -19.18 -10.74
CA ALA A 152 61.64 -19.99 -11.60
C ALA A 152 62.97 -19.26 -11.93
N ASP A 153 62.92 -17.96 -12.24
CA ASP A 153 64.13 -17.15 -12.49
C ASP A 153 65.03 -17.08 -11.25
N ILE A 154 64.44 -16.84 -10.06
CA ILE A 154 65.17 -16.81 -8.79
C ILE A 154 65.84 -18.16 -8.51
N ARG A 155 65.11 -19.28 -8.68
CA ARG A 155 65.68 -20.63 -8.51
C ARG A 155 66.83 -20.88 -9.48
N GLY A 156 66.68 -20.47 -10.74
CA GLY A 156 67.73 -20.56 -11.76
C GLY A 156 69.00 -19.80 -11.35
N ARG A 157 68.85 -18.54 -10.91
CA ARG A 157 69.97 -17.72 -10.43
C ARG A 157 70.62 -18.28 -9.17
N LEU A 158 69.84 -18.78 -8.21
CA LEU A 158 70.35 -19.44 -7.01
C LEU A 158 71.21 -20.67 -7.37
N GLY A 159 70.75 -21.49 -8.33
CA GLY A 159 71.52 -22.64 -8.82
C GLY A 159 72.84 -22.22 -9.48
N GLN A 160 72.84 -21.13 -10.27
CA GLN A 160 74.07 -20.57 -10.84
C GLN A 160 75.04 -20.11 -9.74
N ILE A 161 74.55 -19.36 -8.75
CA ILE A 161 75.36 -18.88 -7.62
C ILE A 161 75.95 -20.04 -6.83
N GLN A 162 75.17 -21.08 -6.55
CA GLN A 162 75.65 -22.29 -5.88
C GLN A 162 76.73 -23.00 -6.69
N SER A 163 76.52 -23.18 -7.99
CA SER A 163 77.52 -23.78 -8.89
C SER A 163 78.82 -22.98 -8.90
N THR A 164 78.75 -21.65 -8.98
CA THR A 164 79.93 -20.78 -8.91
C THR A 164 80.61 -20.88 -7.54
N ALA A 165 79.86 -20.87 -6.44
CA ALA A 165 80.42 -21.00 -5.10
C ALA A 165 81.12 -22.36 -4.90
N ASP A 166 80.58 -23.43 -5.46
CA ASP A 166 81.18 -24.77 -5.39
C ASP A 166 82.44 -24.89 -6.25
N GLU A 167 82.50 -24.23 -7.41
CA GLU A 167 83.72 -24.13 -8.22
C GLU A 167 84.85 -23.41 -7.49
N TRP A 168 84.55 -22.34 -6.76
CA TRP A 168 85.54 -21.58 -5.98
C TRP A 168 86.04 -22.32 -4.75
N LYS A 169 85.28 -23.31 -4.24
CA LYS A 169 85.69 -24.19 -3.15
C LYS A 169 86.53 -25.38 -3.59
N LYS A 170 86.66 -25.65 -4.90
CA LYS A 170 87.54 -26.70 -5.39
C LYS A 170 88.99 -26.31 -5.10
N PRO A 171 89.78 -27.14 -4.40
CA PRO A 171 91.17 -26.80 -4.09
C PRO A 171 91.94 -26.66 -5.41
N GLN A 172 92.67 -25.56 -5.57
CA GLN A 172 93.68 -25.45 -6.61
C GLN A 172 94.68 -26.58 -6.38
N ARG A 173 94.63 -27.60 -7.25
CA ARG A 173 95.70 -28.61 -7.33
C ARG A 173 96.96 -27.88 -7.80
N PRO A 174 98.13 -28.29 -7.26
CA PRO A 174 99.34 -27.47 -7.12
C PRO A 174 99.92 -26.96 -8.44
#